data_AF-A0A257W9H2-F1
#
_entry.id   AF-A0A257W9H2-F1
#
_cell.length_a   1.000
_cell.length_b   1.000
_cell.length_c   1.000
_cell.angle_alpha   90.00
_cell.angle_beta   90.00
_cell.angle_gamma   90.00
#
_symmetry.space_group_name_H-M   'P 1'
#
loop_
_entity.id
_entity.type
_entity.pdbx_description
1 polymer ?
#
loop_
_entity_poly.entity_id
_entity_poly.type
_entity_poly.pdbx_seq_one_letter_code
_entity_poly.pdbx_strand_id
1 'polypeptide(L)'
;MNHSCPFRIPRAWLSLVAILAGVIVPSLSALAVDPIDLGSRRELFVDDFLIDKMSGEARQHLHRPEPREVVLTTDAPWEGNTSAYYTVFQDGDIYRMYYRGSHYDTETKQATHREVTCYAESADGIHWTKPRLGLFEFDGSTENNIVLDRLGTHCFAAFKDTNPDCPAEARYKGIARGRSRTSR
;
A
#
# COMPACT_ATOMS: atom_id res chain seq x y z
N MET A 1 -86.13 33.95 44.53
CA MET A 1 -86.65 35.29 44.14
C MET A 1 -85.66 35.82 43.10
N ASN A 2 -85.75 35.49 41.81
CA ASN A 2 -86.82 35.75 40.84
C ASN A 2 -87.15 37.24 40.68
N HIS A 3 -86.40 37.90 39.80
CA HIS A 3 -86.77 38.97 38.83
C HIS A 3 -85.53 39.04 37.88
N SER A 4 -85.48 38.51 36.64
CA SER A 4 -86.26 38.84 35.43
C SER A 4 -86.30 40.35 35.19
N CYS A 5 -85.94 40.98 34.06
CA CYS A 5 -85.57 40.61 32.69
C CYS A 5 -85.22 41.98 31.97
N PRO A 6 -85.16 42.11 30.63
CA PRO A 6 -84.02 41.95 29.73
C PRO A 6 -83.66 43.25 28.95
N PHE A 7 -82.59 43.25 28.15
CA PHE A 7 -82.65 43.87 26.82
C PHE A 7 -81.78 43.12 25.81
N ARG A 8 -82.33 42.91 24.61
CA ARG A 8 -81.88 41.98 23.58
C ARG A 8 -81.62 42.77 22.28
N ILE A 9 -80.37 42.73 21.79
CA ILE A 9 -79.80 42.66 20.41
C ILE A 9 -80.48 43.46 19.24
N PRO A 10 -79.69 44.05 18.31
CA PRO A 10 -79.38 43.39 17.02
C PRO A 10 -77.90 43.55 16.60
N ARG A 11 -77.15 42.51 16.20
CA ARG A 11 -77.07 41.86 14.87
C ARG A 11 -76.74 42.78 13.69
N ALA A 12 -75.44 42.98 13.49
CA ALA A 12 -74.64 43.16 12.27
C ALA A 12 -73.31 43.72 12.81
N TRP A 13 -72.11 43.40 12.37
CA TRP A 13 -71.55 43.63 11.05
C TRP A 13 -70.51 42.54 10.77
N LEU A 14 -70.59 41.98 9.57
CA LEU A 14 -69.57 41.16 8.96
C LEU A 14 -68.28 41.96 8.81
N SER A 15 -67.13 41.38 9.17
CA SER A 15 -65.93 41.39 8.33
C SER A 15 -64.93 40.38 8.85
N LEU A 16 -64.76 39.34 8.03
CA LEU A 16 -63.70 38.34 8.05
C LEU A 16 -62.36 39.06 7.84
N VAL A 17 -61.41 38.92 8.77
CA VAL A 17 -59.98 39.01 8.43
C VAL A 17 -59.28 37.86 9.17
N ALA A 18 -59.28 36.69 8.53
CA ALA A 18 -58.40 35.61 8.91
C ALA A 18 -56.99 35.98 8.42
N ILE A 19 -56.16 36.51 9.33
CA ILE A 19 -54.74 36.70 9.06
C ILE A 19 -54.09 35.31 9.09
N LEU A 20 -53.87 34.75 7.89
CA LEU A 20 -52.95 33.64 7.68
C LEU A 20 -51.54 34.18 7.95
N ALA A 21 -51.06 34.04 9.19
CA ALA A 21 -49.63 34.17 9.48
C ALA A 21 -48.93 32.92 8.95
N GLY A 22 -48.65 32.90 7.64
CA GLY A 22 -47.73 31.94 7.05
C GLY A 22 -46.37 32.14 7.70
N VAL A 23 -45.95 31.19 8.52
CA VAL A 23 -44.58 31.12 9.01
C VAL A 23 -43.71 30.83 7.79
N ILE A 24 -43.11 31.89 7.24
CA ILE A 24 -42.02 31.76 6.27
C ILE A 24 -40.85 31.21 7.07
N VAL A 25 -40.69 29.90 7.06
CA VAL A 25 -39.42 29.27 7.43
C VAL A 25 -38.41 29.76 6.39
N PRO A 26 -37.38 30.54 6.77
CA PRO A 26 -36.34 30.86 5.82
C PRO A 26 -35.68 29.53 5.46
N SER A 27 -35.82 29.13 4.19
CA SER A 27 -35.04 28.05 3.63
C SER A 27 -33.57 28.40 3.84
N LEU A 28 -32.90 27.73 4.78
CA LEU A 28 -31.45 27.70 4.77
C LEU A 28 -31.06 27.03 3.45
N SER A 29 -30.78 27.83 2.43
CA SER A 29 -30.01 27.37 1.29
C SER A 29 -28.69 26.87 1.85
N ALA A 30 -28.52 25.55 1.90
CA ALA A 30 -27.23 24.95 2.17
C ALA A 30 -26.25 25.55 1.16
N LEU A 31 -25.17 26.17 1.65
CA LEU A 31 -24.09 26.60 0.78
C LEU A 31 -23.50 25.33 0.17
N ALA A 32 -23.85 25.05 -1.07
CA ALA A 32 -23.20 23.99 -1.84
C ALA A 32 -21.73 24.39 -2.00
N VAL A 33 -20.82 23.52 -1.57
CA VAL A 33 -19.39 23.68 -1.82
C VAL A 33 -19.18 23.52 -3.32
N ASP A 34 -18.42 24.45 -3.93
CA ASP A 34 -18.08 24.35 -5.34
C ASP A 34 -17.34 23.03 -5.62
N PRO A 35 -17.64 22.33 -6.73
CA PRO A 35 -16.99 21.06 -7.04
C PRO A 35 -15.48 21.25 -7.20
N ILE A 36 -14.71 20.32 -6.63
CA ILE A 36 -13.25 20.32 -6.75
C ILE A 36 -12.87 19.94 -8.19
N ASP A 37 -12.24 20.84 -8.93
CA ASP A 37 -11.70 20.54 -10.27
C ASP A 37 -10.43 19.69 -10.15
N LEU A 38 -10.50 18.44 -10.63
CA LEU A 38 -9.39 17.48 -10.62
C LEU A 38 -8.64 17.43 -11.98
N GLY A 39 -9.29 17.77 -13.09
CA GLY A 39 -8.74 17.54 -14.43
C GLY A 39 -8.24 16.08 -14.63
N SER A 40 -7.03 15.94 -15.17
CA SER A 40 -6.37 14.64 -15.44
C SER A 40 -5.11 14.39 -14.60
N ARG A 41 -4.90 15.19 -13.54
CA ARG A 41 -3.69 15.09 -12.72
C ARG A 41 -3.76 13.87 -11.79
N ARG A 42 -2.60 13.35 -11.43
CA ARG A 42 -2.49 12.32 -10.40
C ARG A 42 -2.59 12.99 -9.04
N GLU A 43 -3.47 12.47 -8.20
CA GLU A 43 -3.66 12.92 -6.82
C GLU A 43 -3.08 11.89 -5.85
N LEU A 44 -2.46 12.38 -4.78
CA LEU A 44 -2.00 11.53 -3.69
C LEU A 44 -3.16 11.33 -2.70
N PHE A 45 -3.39 10.09 -2.27
CA PHE A 45 -4.39 9.78 -1.27
C PHE A 45 -3.76 9.75 0.13
N VAL A 46 -3.40 10.94 0.63
CA VAL A 46 -2.62 11.11 1.87
C VAL A 46 -3.34 11.96 2.92
N ASP A 47 -4.44 12.60 2.56
CA ASP A 47 -5.25 13.49 3.39
C ASP A 47 -6.75 13.34 3.10
N ASP A 48 -7.58 14.13 3.77
CA ASP A 48 -9.04 14.10 3.64
C ASP A 48 -9.62 15.07 2.60
N PHE A 49 -8.77 15.77 1.82
CA PHE A 49 -9.23 16.83 0.92
C PHE A 49 -10.23 16.32 -0.14
N LEU A 50 -10.02 15.10 -0.66
CA LEU A 50 -10.90 14.48 -1.66
C LEU A 50 -11.90 13.48 -1.06
N ILE A 51 -12.02 13.42 0.27
CA ILE A 51 -12.89 12.47 0.95
C ILE A 51 -14.21 13.17 1.31
N ASP A 52 -15.28 12.84 0.59
CA ASP A 52 -16.64 13.32 0.90
C ASP A 52 -17.16 12.77 2.24
N LYS A 53 -16.96 11.46 2.47
CA LYS A 53 -17.39 10.81 3.71
C LYS A 53 -16.52 9.63 4.09
N MET A 54 -16.20 9.56 5.38
CA MET A 54 -15.64 8.38 6.05
C MET A 54 -16.66 7.88 7.08
N SER A 55 -16.92 6.58 7.14
CA SER A 55 -17.95 6.04 8.05
C SER A 55 -17.60 4.65 8.58
N GLY A 56 -18.25 4.25 9.68
CA GLY A 56 -17.90 3.02 10.39
C GLY A 56 -16.49 3.11 10.97
N GLU A 57 -15.68 2.09 10.72
CA GLU A 57 -14.31 1.96 11.23
C GLU A 57 -13.23 2.45 10.24
N ALA A 58 -13.62 3.03 9.10
CA ALA A 58 -12.68 3.55 8.13
C ALA A 58 -11.83 4.69 8.74
N ARG A 59 -10.51 4.63 8.56
CA ARG A 59 -9.56 5.64 9.02
C ARG A 59 -8.38 5.75 8.06
N GLN A 60 -7.90 6.98 7.84
CA GLN A 60 -6.58 7.20 7.26
C GLN A 60 -5.54 7.02 8.35
N HIS A 61 -4.57 6.15 8.10
CA HIS A 61 -3.54 5.85 9.08
C HIS A 61 -2.17 5.82 8.41
N LEU A 62 -1.31 6.77 8.79
CA LEU A 62 0.09 6.74 8.41
C LEU A 62 0.82 5.78 9.34
N HIS A 63 1.27 4.65 8.80
CA HIS A 63 2.05 3.69 9.56
C HIS A 63 3.41 4.30 9.92
N ARG A 64 3.78 4.23 11.20
CA ARG A 64 5.13 4.57 11.66
C ARG A 64 5.91 3.27 11.80
N PRO A 65 6.97 3.04 11.02
CA PRO A 65 7.80 1.87 11.21
C PRO A 65 8.49 1.97 12.58
N GLU A 66 8.37 0.91 13.38
CA GLU A 66 9.13 0.76 14.60
C GLU A 66 10.40 -0.04 14.27
N PRO A 67 11.60 0.49 14.54
CA PRO A 67 12.82 -0.30 14.44
C PRO A 67 12.73 -1.53 15.34
N ARG A 68 13.11 -2.68 14.80
CA ARG A 68 13.16 -3.97 15.48
C ARG A 68 14.57 -4.54 15.41
N GLU A 69 14.73 -5.77 15.88
CA GLU A 69 15.98 -6.51 15.80
C GLU A 69 16.50 -6.66 14.36
N VAL A 70 17.81 -6.88 14.24
CA VAL A 70 18.41 -7.23 12.96
C VAL A 70 18.06 -8.68 12.64
N VAL A 71 17.20 -8.89 11.65
CA VAL A 71 16.74 -10.22 11.21
C VAL A 71 17.62 -10.85 10.14
N LEU A 72 18.42 -10.05 9.42
CA LEU A 72 19.33 -10.51 8.39
C LEU A 72 20.56 -9.61 8.33
N THR A 73 21.74 -10.21 8.38
CA THR A 73 23.03 -9.54 8.12
C THR A 73 23.54 -10.00 6.75
N THR A 74 24.09 -9.10 5.95
CA THR A 74 24.65 -9.39 4.61
C THR A 74 26.17 -9.37 4.63
N ASP A 75 26.76 -10.42 5.20
CA ASP A 75 28.17 -10.56 5.55
C ASP A 75 28.93 -11.60 4.72
N ALA A 76 28.25 -12.35 3.85
CA ALA A 76 28.93 -13.32 2.99
C ALA A 76 29.66 -12.62 1.83
N PRO A 77 30.72 -13.23 1.24
CA PRO A 77 31.54 -12.61 0.19
C PRO A 77 30.79 -12.18 -1.08
N TRP A 78 29.67 -12.82 -1.40
CA TRP A 78 28.81 -12.49 -2.54
C TRP A 78 27.69 -11.50 -2.20
N GLU A 79 27.62 -11.07 -0.94
CA GLU A 79 26.72 -10.05 -0.44
C GLU A 79 27.48 -8.74 -0.23
N GLY A 80 26.85 -7.76 0.44
CA GLY A 80 27.55 -6.55 0.84
C GLY A 80 26.66 -5.37 1.21
N ASN A 81 27.30 -4.20 1.34
CA ASN A 81 26.71 -2.96 1.85
C ASN A 81 25.66 -2.32 0.91
N THR A 82 25.51 -2.83 -0.31
CA THR A 82 24.51 -2.37 -1.28
C THR A 82 23.49 -3.47 -1.61
N SER A 83 23.35 -4.47 -0.75
CA SER A 83 22.29 -5.50 -0.88
C SER A 83 20.90 -4.88 -0.76
N ALA A 84 19.97 -5.27 -1.64
CA ALA A 84 18.67 -4.60 -1.78
C ALA A 84 17.61 -5.50 -2.44
N TYR A 85 16.42 -4.94 -2.71
CA TYR A 85 15.33 -5.61 -3.45
C TYR A 85 14.82 -6.89 -2.79
N TYR A 86 14.75 -6.88 -1.46
CA TYR A 86 14.21 -7.97 -0.68
C TYR A 86 12.75 -8.22 -1.05
N THR A 87 12.48 -9.41 -1.55
CA THR A 87 11.14 -9.91 -1.84
C THR A 87 10.87 -11.07 -0.88
N VAL A 88 9.85 -10.91 -0.04
CA VAL A 88 9.47 -11.90 0.97
C VAL A 88 8.04 -12.36 0.74
N PHE A 89 7.81 -13.67 0.75
CA PHE A 89 6.48 -14.25 0.69
C PHE A 89 6.43 -15.60 1.43
N GLN A 90 5.25 -15.96 1.91
CA GLN A 90 5.02 -17.27 2.54
C GLN A 90 4.70 -18.33 1.48
N ASP A 91 5.29 -19.51 1.64
CA ASP A 91 5.06 -20.71 0.83
C ASP A 91 4.87 -21.92 1.75
N GLY A 92 3.62 -22.23 2.06
CA GLY A 92 3.29 -23.25 3.07
C GLY A 92 3.80 -22.82 4.45
N ASP A 93 4.58 -23.68 5.08
CA ASP A 93 5.10 -23.47 6.45
C ASP A 93 6.38 -22.62 6.49
N ILE A 94 6.90 -22.18 5.33
CA ILE A 94 8.13 -21.38 5.26
C ILE A 94 7.90 -20.03 4.60
N TYR A 95 8.58 -19.02 5.12
CA TYR A 95 8.81 -17.75 4.45
C TYR A 95 10.05 -17.86 3.58
N ARG A 96 9.95 -17.34 2.37
CA ARG A 96 11.03 -17.28 1.39
C ARG A 96 11.43 -15.84 1.18
N MET A 97 12.73 -15.58 1.12
CA MET A 97 13.31 -14.29 0.83
C MET A 97 14.24 -14.40 -0.38
N TYR A 98 14.07 -13.48 -1.33
CA TYR A 98 14.96 -13.30 -2.46
C TYR A 98 15.50 -11.87 -2.41
N TYR A 99 16.80 -11.69 -2.60
CA TYR A 99 17.43 -10.38 -2.46
C TYR A 99 18.67 -10.26 -3.34
N ARG A 100 19.07 -9.03 -3.66
CA ARG A 100 20.31 -8.76 -4.37
C ARG A 100 21.50 -8.83 -3.42
N GLY A 101 22.52 -9.61 -3.77
CA GLY A 101 23.88 -9.49 -3.23
C GLY A 101 24.69 -8.48 -4.04
N SER A 102 25.26 -7.48 -3.36
CA SER A 102 26.06 -6.42 -3.98
C SER A 102 26.90 -5.69 -2.94
N HIS A 103 28.13 -5.34 -3.31
CA HIS A 103 29.02 -4.55 -2.48
C HIS A 103 29.68 -3.41 -3.28
N TYR A 104 29.75 -2.24 -2.65
CA TYR A 104 30.37 -1.04 -3.19
C TYR A 104 31.52 -0.57 -2.28
N ASP A 105 32.71 -0.45 -2.86
CA ASP A 105 33.87 0.14 -2.20
C ASP A 105 33.84 1.66 -2.39
N THR A 106 33.76 2.39 -1.28
CA THR A 106 33.66 3.85 -1.26
C THR A 106 34.98 4.56 -1.55
N GLU A 107 36.12 3.91 -1.35
CA GLU A 107 37.45 4.46 -1.63
C GLU A 107 37.74 4.39 -3.12
N THR A 108 37.61 3.19 -3.70
CA THR A 108 37.84 2.97 -5.14
C THR A 108 36.66 3.40 -6.01
N LYS A 109 35.51 3.68 -5.39
CA LYS A 109 34.24 4.08 -6.01
C LYS A 109 33.69 3.06 -7.00
N GLN A 110 33.92 1.78 -6.74
CA GLN A 110 33.59 0.68 -7.65
C GLN A 110 32.82 -0.44 -6.94
N ALA A 111 32.02 -1.17 -7.71
CA ALA A 111 31.48 -2.45 -7.25
C ALA A 111 32.63 -3.45 -7.13
N THR A 112 32.71 -4.18 -6.02
CA THR A 112 33.82 -5.13 -5.79
C THR A 112 33.56 -6.48 -6.47
N HIS A 113 32.30 -6.77 -6.81
CA HIS A 113 31.89 -7.94 -7.57
C HIS A 113 30.61 -7.67 -8.37
N ARG A 114 30.27 -8.61 -9.26
CA ARG A 114 29.00 -8.60 -10.02
C ARG A 114 27.79 -8.77 -9.10
N GLU A 115 26.66 -8.17 -9.45
CA GLU A 115 25.40 -8.36 -8.70
C GLU A 115 24.82 -9.76 -8.92
N VAL A 116 24.41 -10.40 -7.82
CA VAL A 116 23.77 -11.72 -7.80
C VAL A 116 22.42 -11.64 -7.09
N THR A 117 21.53 -12.60 -7.33
CA THR A 117 20.32 -12.79 -6.51
C THR A 117 20.51 -13.98 -5.59
N CYS A 118 20.27 -13.76 -4.30
CA CYS A 118 20.42 -14.70 -3.21
C CYS A 118 19.06 -15.14 -2.66
N TYR A 119 19.06 -16.24 -1.91
CA TYR A 119 17.88 -16.83 -1.30
C TYR A 119 18.07 -17.10 0.19
N ALA A 120 17.06 -16.82 1.00
CA ALA A 120 17.00 -17.23 2.41
C ALA A 120 15.60 -17.75 2.76
N GLU A 121 15.52 -18.55 3.82
CA GLU A 121 14.26 -19.12 4.30
C GLU A 121 14.10 -19.03 5.81
N SER A 122 12.86 -18.96 6.26
CA SER A 122 12.51 -18.79 7.67
C SER A 122 11.21 -19.50 7.99
N ALA A 123 11.05 -20.04 9.19
CA ALA A 123 9.79 -20.61 9.66
C ALA A 123 8.87 -19.57 10.31
N ASP A 124 9.42 -18.43 10.75
CA ASP A 124 8.71 -17.41 11.55
C ASP A 124 8.78 -16.00 10.95
N GLY A 125 9.53 -15.82 9.85
CA GLY A 125 9.77 -14.53 9.21
C GLY A 125 10.77 -13.64 9.93
N ILE A 126 11.36 -14.10 11.04
CA ILE A 126 12.27 -13.34 11.91
C ILE A 126 13.67 -13.95 11.87
N HIS A 127 13.79 -15.28 11.99
CA HIS A 127 15.06 -15.98 11.96
C HIS A 127 15.29 -16.60 10.58
N TRP A 128 16.33 -16.15 9.89
CA TRP A 128 16.59 -16.52 8.50
C TRP A 128 17.80 -17.45 8.37
N THR A 129 17.63 -18.52 7.59
CA THR A 129 18.70 -19.44 7.18
C THR A 129 19.05 -19.18 5.72
N LYS A 130 20.35 -19.07 5.42
CA LYS A 130 20.89 -18.97 4.05
C LYS A 130 21.44 -20.34 3.63
N PRO A 131 20.68 -21.18 2.90
CA PRO A 131 21.12 -22.52 2.56
C PRO A 131 22.26 -22.51 1.53
N ARG A 132 23.12 -23.53 1.56
CA ARG A 132 24.15 -23.73 0.53
C ARG A 132 23.53 -24.50 -0.63
N LEU A 133 23.26 -23.78 -1.72
CA LEU A 133 22.47 -24.28 -2.85
C LEU A 133 23.32 -25.00 -3.90
N GLY A 134 24.62 -24.69 -4.02
CA GLY A 134 25.49 -25.36 -4.99
C GLY A 134 25.22 -24.99 -6.45
N LEU A 135 24.52 -23.88 -6.72
CA LEU A 135 23.99 -23.56 -8.06
C LEU A 135 24.92 -22.68 -8.91
N PHE A 136 25.63 -21.74 -8.28
CA PHE A 136 26.49 -20.78 -8.98
C PHE A 136 27.83 -20.65 -8.27
N GLU A 137 28.91 -20.52 -9.04
CA GLU A 137 30.25 -20.32 -8.50
C GLU A 137 30.45 -18.85 -8.09
N PHE A 138 31.04 -18.65 -6.92
CA PHE A 138 31.55 -17.36 -6.46
C PHE A 138 32.88 -17.58 -5.75
N ASP A 139 33.92 -16.90 -6.23
CA ASP A 139 35.28 -16.99 -5.66
C ASP A 139 35.80 -18.44 -5.53
N GLY A 140 35.60 -19.24 -6.59
CA GLY A 140 36.06 -20.63 -6.65
C GLY A 140 35.22 -21.65 -5.86
N SER A 141 34.07 -21.25 -5.30
CA SER A 141 33.19 -22.13 -4.53
C SER A 141 31.72 -21.98 -4.90
N THR A 142 30.95 -23.07 -4.82
CA THR A 142 29.49 -23.07 -4.96
C THR A 142 28.77 -23.11 -3.61
N GLU A 143 29.51 -23.05 -2.49
CA GLU A 143 28.98 -23.07 -1.12
C GLU A 143 28.34 -21.74 -0.74
N ASN A 144 27.27 -21.36 -1.45
CA ASN A 144 26.55 -20.10 -1.32
C ASN A 144 25.05 -20.27 -1.54
N ASN A 145 24.29 -19.20 -1.33
CA ASN A 145 22.83 -19.16 -1.49
C ASN A 145 22.37 -18.42 -2.76
N ILE A 146 23.20 -18.40 -3.81
CA ILE A 146 22.90 -17.70 -5.06
C ILE A 146 21.90 -18.53 -5.90
N VAL A 147 20.86 -17.86 -6.40
CA VAL A 147 19.83 -18.44 -7.27
C VAL A 147 19.79 -17.84 -8.67
N LEU A 148 20.44 -16.69 -8.88
CA LEU A 148 20.57 -16.06 -10.19
C LEU A 148 21.87 -15.27 -10.27
N ASP A 149 22.62 -15.48 -11.36
CA ASP A 149 23.87 -14.79 -11.67
C ASP A 149 23.93 -14.41 -13.16
N ARG A 150 22.85 -13.81 -13.66
CA ARG A 150 22.69 -13.45 -15.08
C ARG A 150 21.92 -12.14 -15.21
N LEU A 151 21.52 -11.79 -16.44
CA LEU A 151 20.68 -10.63 -16.69
C LEU A 151 19.44 -10.65 -15.80
N GLY A 152 19.18 -9.51 -15.14
CA GLY A 152 18.01 -9.32 -14.28
C GLY A 152 18.30 -9.36 -12.78
N THR A 153 19.52 -9.70 -12.34
CA THR A 153 19.86 -9.75 -10.90
C THR A 153 19.67 -8.43 -10.16
N HIS A 154 19.82 -7.30 -10.86
CA HIS A 154 19.77 -5.97 -10.26
C HIS A 154 18.51 -5.74 -9.42
N CYS A 155 17.31 -6.00 -9.94
CA CYS A 155 16.05 -5.73 -9.26
C CYS A 155 15.06 -6.89 -9.43
N PHE A 156 15.56 -8.12 -9.28
CA PHE A 156 14.76 -9.33 -9.41
C PHE A 156 13.74 -9.43 -8.26
N ALA A 157 12.46 -9.43 -8.61
CA ALA A 157 11.34 -9.63 -7.69
C ALA A 157 10.72 -11.00 -7.96
N ALA A 158 10.98 -11.94 -7.06
CA ALA A 158 10.47 -13.31 -7.16
C ALA A 158 9.00 -13.40 -6.72
N PHE A 159 8.22 -14.26 -7.37
CA PHE A 159 6.88 -14.60 -6.93
C PHE A 159 6.56 -16.06 -7.25
N LYS A 160 5.62 -16.63 -6.49
CA LYS A 160 5.05 -17.94 -6.75
C LYS A 160 3.82 -17.79 -7.65
N ASP A 161 3.79 -18.50 -8.76
CA ASP A 161 2.60 -18.64 -9.58
C ASP A 161 1.61 -19.57 -8.87
N THR A 162 0.44 -19.05 -8.53
CA THR A 162 -0.63 -19.78 -7.86
C THR A 162 -1.61 -20.44 -8.83
N ASN A 163 -1.38 -20.34 -10.14
CA ASN A 163 -2.19 -21.05 -11.13
C ASN A 163 -2.07 -22.57 -10.93
N PRO A 164 -3.19 -23.29 -10.70
CA PRO A 164 -3.18 -24.75 -10.49
C PRO A 164 -2.63 -25.54 -11.68
N ASP A 165 -2.68 -24.97 -12.90
CA ASP A 165 -2.17 -25.59 -14.11
C ASP A 165 -0.68 -25.25 -14.37
N CYS A 166 -0.03 -24.49 -13.49
CA CYS A 166 1.37 -24.13 -13.64
C CYS A 166 2.25 -25.39 -13.45
N PRO A 167 3.15 -25.71 -14.40
CA PRO A 167 4.10 -26.79 -14.22
C PRO A 167 4.96 -26.58 -12.97
N ALA A 168 5.22 -27.67 -12.23
CA ALA A 168 5.91 -27.59 -10.94
C ALA A 168 7.30 -26.95 -11.03
N GLU A 169 7.99 -27.10 -12.15
CA GLU A 169 9.29 -26.52 -12.49
C GLU A 169 9.24 -25.02 -12.81
N ALA A 170 8.06 -24.49 -13.18
CA ALA A 170 7.83 -23.09 -13.55
C ALA A 170 7.05 -22.30 -12.48
N ARG A 171 6.77 -22.93 -11.34
CA ARG A 171 6.01 -22.34 -10.23
C ARG A 171 6.64 -21.08 -9.64
N TYR A 172 7.95 -20.92 -9.78
CA TYR A 172 8.68 -19.72 -9.35
C TYR A 172 9.08 -18.90 -10.56
N LYS A 173 8.72 -17.62 -10.50
CA LYS A 173 8.96 -16.65 -11.56
C LYS A 173 9.53 -15.38 -10.95
N GLY A 174 10.05 -14.50 -11.79
CA GLY A 174 10.44 -13.19 -11.31
C GLY A 174 10.36 -12.12 -12.38
N ILE A 175 10.17 -10.89 -11.91
CA ILE A 175 10.19 -9.69 -12.73
C ILE A 175 11.52 -8.98 -12.47
N ALA A 176 12.20 -8.58 -13.53
CA ALA A 176 13.43 -7.83 -13.42
C ALA A 176 13.54 -6.81 -14.54
N ARG A 177 14.40 -5.81 -14.34
CA ARG A 177 14.80 -4.90 -15.41
C ARG A 177 15.67 -5.63 -16.42
N GLY A 178 15.21 -5.70 -17.67
CA GLY A 178 16.04 -6.08 -18.80
C GLY A 178 17.02 -4.96 -19.20
N ARG A 179 18.07 -5.30 -19.94
CA ARG A 179 18.85 -4.32 -20.71
C ARG A 179 18.30 -4.27 -22.14
N SER A 180 18.25 -3.07 -22.72
CA SER A 180 17.99 -2.95 -24.16
C SER A 180 19.07 -3.72 -24.92
N ARG A 181 18.67 -4.47 -25.94
CA ARG A 181 19.60 -5.14 -26.84
C ARG A 181 20.20 -4.07 -27.75
N THR A 182 21.21 -3.34 -27.28
CA THR A 182 21.99 -2.49 -28.17
C THR A 182 22.72 -3.42 -29.13
N SER A 183 22.31 -3.44 -30.40
CA SER A 183 23.09 -4.05 -31.46
C SER A 183 24.46 -3.38 -31.48
N ARG A 184 25.51 -4.13 -31.16
CA ARG A 184 26.86 -3.80 -31.62
C ARG A 184 27.04 -4.40 -33.00
#